data_AF-A0A7W0LK58-F1
#
_entry.id   AF-A0A7W0LK58-F1
#
_cell.length_a   1.000
_cell.length_b   1.000
_cell.length_c   1.000
_cell.angle_alpha   90.00
_cell.angle_beta   90.00
_cell.angle_gamma   90.00
#
_symmetry.space_group_name_H-M   'P 1'
#
loop_
_entity.id
_entity.type
_entity.pdbx_description
1 polymer ?
#
loop_
_entity_poly.entity_id
_entity_poly.type
_entity_poly.pdbx_seq_one_letter_code
_entity_poly.pdbx_strand_id
1 'polypeptide(L)' 'MPLSRISWIVTVGICLLAAALLLLEGYQGYSGVLLAVGAAAAVNLR' A
#
# COMPACT_ATOMS: atom_id res chain seq x y z
N MET A 1 1.28 11.66 -16.81
CA MET A 1 0.48 11.54 -15.57
C MET A 1 0.78 12.74 -14.70
N PRO A 2 -0.20 13.36 -14.03
CA PRO A 2 0.08 14.44 -13.08
C PRO A 2 0.96 13.91 -11.93
N LEU A 3 1.87 14.75 -11.43
CA LEU A 3 2.87 14.35 -10.41
C LEU A 3 2.20 13.77 -9.14
N SER A 4 1.03 14.30 -8.78
CA SER A 4 0.19 13.80 -7.69
C SER A 4 -0.32 12.37 -7.90
N ARG A 5 -0.64 11.97 -9.14
CA ARG A 5 -1.07 10.60 -9.41
C ARG A 5 0.11 9.63 -9.27
N ILE A 6 1.31 10.05 -9.68
CA ILE A 6 2.53 9.25 -9.53
C ILE A 6 2.83 9.02 -8.04
N SER A 7 2.74 10.06 -7.20
CA SER A 7 2.98 9.90 -5.76
C SER A 7 2.01 8.90 -5.14
N TRP A 8 0.72 8.95 -5.49
CA TRP A 8 -0.26 8.00 -4.96
C TRP A 8 -0.03 6.57 -5.45
N ILE A 9 0.39 6.38 -6.71
CA ILE A 9 0.73 5.04 -7.24
C ILE A 9 1.90 4.46 -6.44
N VAL A 10 2.95 5.27 -6.21
CA VAL A 10 4.12 4.84 -5.44
C VAL A 10 3.72 4.50 -4.00
N THR A 11 2.91 5.32 -3.34
CA THR A 11 2.42 5.05 -1.97
C THR A 11 1.67 3.73 -1.88
N VAL A 12 0.71 3.48 -2.79
CA VAL A 12 -0.04 2.22 -2.84
C VAL A 12 0.90 1.04 -3.11
N GLY A 13 1.83 1.19 -4.06
CA GLY A 13 2.81 0.16 -4.40
C GLY A 13 3.69 -0.23 -3.21
N ILE A 14 4.19 0.75 -2.45
CA ILE A 14 5.01 0.51 -1.25
C ILE A 14 4.16 -0.17 -0.16
N CYS A 15 2.91 0.25 0.05
CA CYS A 15 2.04 -0.40 1.05
C CYS A 15 1.78 -1.87 0.71
N LEU A 16 1.52 -2.18 -0.57
CA LEU A 16 1.31 -3.55 -1.03
C LEU A 16 2.59 -4.40 -0.92
N LEU A 17 3.73 -3.83 -1.30
CA LEU A 17 5.03 -4.50 -1.19
C LEU A 17 5.33 -4.84 0.28
N ALA A 18 5.20 -3.87 1.17
CA ALA A 18 5.43 -4.07 2.60
C ALA A 18 4.43 -5.07 3.21
N ALA A 19 3.15 -4.99 2.84
CA ALA A 19 2.15 -5.96 3.29
C ALA A 19 2.51 -7.39 2.85
N ALA A 20 2.96 -7.56 1.61
CA ALA A 20 3.38 -8.86 1.08
C ALA A 20 4.62 -9.39 1.82
N LEU A 21 5.63 -8.56 2.04
CA LEU A 21 6.84 -8.94 2.79
C LEU A 21 6.48 -9.37 4.22
N LEU A 22 5.66 -8.59 4.93
CA LEU A 22 5.23 -8.95 6.27
C LEU A 22 4.39 -10.24 6.32
N LEU A 23 3.58 -10.49 5.29
CA LEU A 23 2.81 -11.72 5.20
C LEU A 23 3.72 -12.94 5.02
N LEU A 24 4.76 -12.81 4.18
CA LEU A 24 5.77 -13.86 3.95
C LEU A 24 6.58 -14.15 5.23
N GLU A 25 6.83 -13.12 6.04
CA GLU A 25 7.49 -13.24 7.35
C GLU A 25 6.54 -13.67 8.49
N GLY A 26 5.24 -13.90 8.21
CA GLY A 26 4.27 -14.35 9.20
C GLY A 26 3.68 -13.25 10.11
N TYR A 27 4.00 -11.97 9.86
CA TYR A 27 3.46 -10.81 10.59
C TYR A 27 2.06 -10.42 10.11
N GLN A 28 1.07 -11.27 10.42
CA GLN A 28 -0.32 -11.13 9.99
C GLN A 28 -0.96 -9.78 10.39
N GLY A 29 -0.75 -9.33 11.63
CA GLY A 29 -1.36 -8.10 12.15
C GLY A 29 -0.92 -6.84 11.37
N TYR A 30 0.39 -6.65 11.21
CA TYR A 30 0.93 -5.49 10.49
C TYR A 30 0.69 -5.58 8.98
N SER A 31 0.69 -6.78 8.40
CA SER A 31 0.32 -6.99 7.01
C SER A 31 -1.12 -6.52 6.74
N GLY A 32 -2.07 -6.90 7.59
CA GLY A 32 -3.46 -6.45 7.48
C GLY A 32 -3.62 -4.93 7.59
N VAL A 33 -2.89 -4.30 8.51
CA VAL A 33 -2.88 -2.83 8.64
C VAL A 33 -2.35 -2.16 7.36
N LEU A 34 -1.24 -2.66 6.80
CA LEU A 34 -0.66 -2.10 5.57
C LEU A 34 -1.58 -2.29 4.34
N LEU A 35 -2.31 -3.40 4.26
CA LEU A 35 -3.34 -3.58 3.23
C LEU A 35 -4.47 -2.54 3.36
N ALA A 36 -4.96 -2.30 4.58
CA ALA A 36 -6.00 -1.30 4.83
C ALA A 36 -5.52 0.12 4.49
N VAL A 37 -4.30 0.48 4.89
CA VAL A 37 -3.69 1.78 4.57
C VAL A 37 -3.48 1.93 3.05
N GLY A 38 -2.98 0.89 2.37
CA GLY A 38 -2.81 0.88 0.92
C GLY A 38 -4.14 1.04 0.17
N ALA A 39 -5.20 0.37 0.64
CA ALA A 39 -6.54 0.51 0.08
C ALA A 39 -7.09 1.94 0.26
N ALA A 40 -6.89 2.55 1.42
CA ALA A 40 -7.27 3.94 1.66
C ALA A 40 -6.49 4.92 0.77
N ALA A 41 -5.18 4.70 0.59
CA ALA A 41 -4.35 5.50 -0.30
C ALA A 41 -4.82 5.40 -1.77
N ALA A 42 -5.28 4.22 -2.20
CA ALA A 42 -5.75 3.97 -3.56
C ALA A 42 -6.99 4.80 -3.95
N VAL A 43 -7.78 5.29 -3.00
CA VAL A 43 -8.91 6.20 -3.28
C VAL A 43 -8.45 7.48 -3.99
N ASN A 44 -7.22 7.94 -3.73
CA ASN A 44 -6.64 9.14 -4.34
C ASN A 44 -6.15 8.92 -5.78
N LEU A 45 -6.25 7.70 -6.32
CA LEU A 45 -5.88 7.37 -7.71
C LEU A 45 -7.01 7.62 -8.72
N ARG A 46 -8.24 7.81 -8.22
CA ARG A 46 -9.41 8.20 -9.01
C ARG A 46 -9.16 9.54 -9.68
#